data_AF-A0A7C2MBH4-F1
#
_entry.id   AF-A0A7C2MBH4-F1
#
_cell.length_a   1.000
_cell.length_b   1.000
_cell.length_c   1.000
_cell.angle_alpha   90.00
_cell.angle_beta   90.00
_cell.angle_gamma   90.00
#
_symmetry.space_group_name_H-M   'P 1'
#
loop_
_entity.id
_entity.type
_entity.pdbx_description
1 polymer ?
#
loop_
_entity_poly.entity_id
_entity_poly.type
_entity_poly.pdbx_seq_one_letter_code
_entity_poly.pdbx_strand_id
1 'polypeptide(L)'
;MKKIRYTDYFLDRLRVRNIPKAVVAEILHGAIERYFDVETGRFVRVKRVKYKGRYKRLMVAYEETENEMTAVTIHSVTKRQVQSRIKRQRWIPR
;
A
#
# COMPACT_ATOMS: atom_id res chain seq x y z
N MET A 1 6.76 4.06 16.04
CA MET A 1 6.25 3.94 14.65
C MET A 1 7.39 4.25 13.70
N LYS A 2 7.56 3.48 12.62
CA LYS A 2 8.63 3.73 11.63
C LYS A 2 8.39 5.05 10.89
N LYS A 3 9.45 5.71 10.46
CA LYS A 3 9.34 6.92 9.63
C LYS A 3 8.83 6.53 8.23
N ILE A 4 7.92 7.31 7.65
CA ILE A 4 7.48 7.11 6.27
C ILE A 4 8.28 8.03 5.35
N ARG A 5 8.86 7.47 4.29
CA ARG A 5 9.38 8.22 3.13
C ARG A 5 8.58 7.87 1.88
N TYR A 6 8.68 8.73 0.88
CA TYR A 6 7.96 8.61 -0.38
C TYR A 6 8.96 8.77 -1.51
N THR A 7 8.92 7.89 -2.50
CA THR A 7 9.64 8.11 -3.75
C THR A 7 8.97 9.22 -4.56
N ASP A 8 9.69 9.86 -5.48
CA ASP A 8 9.11 10.87 -6.37
C ASP A 8 7.96 10.31 -7.20
N TYR A 9 8.14 9.09 -7.72
CA TYR A 9 7.08 8.35 -8.39
C TYR A 9 5.84 8.22 -7.49
N PHE A 10 6.00 7.88 -6.20
CA PHE A 10 4.88 7.80 -5.27
C PHE A 10 4.19 9.15 -5.06
N LEU A 11 4.96 10.23 -4.91
CA LEU A 11 4.43 11.58 -4.72
C LEU A 11 3.60 12.03 -5.93
N ASP A 12 4.06 11.75 -7.15
CA ASP A 12 3.29 12.00 -8.36
C ASP A 12 1.98 11.21 -8.39
N ARG A 13 2.00 9.96 -7.95
CA ARG A 13 0.83 9.08 -7.89
C ARG A 13 -0.20 9.59 -6.87
N LEU A 14 0.24 10.20 -5.77
CA LEU A 14 -0.64 10.87 -4.80
C LEU A 14 -1.24 12.13 -5.40
N ARG A 15 -0.43 12.97 -6.04
CA ARG A 15 -0.86 14.23 -6.66
C ARG A 15 -1.93 14.00 -7.73
N VAL A 16 -1.66 13.14 -8.71
CA VAL A 16 -2.59 12.82 -9.80
C VAL A 16 -3.90 12.22 -9.28
N ARG A 17 -3.85 11.42 -8.21
CA ARG A 17 -5.07 10.82 -7.63
C ARG A 17 -5.73 11.68 -6.57
N ASN A 18 -5.11 12.80 -6.19
CA ASN A 18 -5.45 13.63 -5.04
C ASN A 18 -5.74 12.77 -3.80
N ILE A 19 -4.73 11.97 -3.42
CA ILE A 19 -4.74 11.13 -2.22
C ILE A 19 -3.88 11.84 -1.16
N PRO A 20 -4.45 12.22 0.00
CA PRO A 20 -3.69 12.82 1.09
C PRO A 20 -2.63 11.87 1.66
N LYS A 21 -1.46 12.39 2.04
CA LYS A 21 -0.41 11.60 2.73
C LYS A 21 -0.91 10.93 4.02
N ALA A 22 -1.87 11.56 4.71
CA ALA A 22 -2.51 10.99 5.90
C ALA A 22 -3.18 9.62 5.61
N VAL A 23 -3.80 9.46 4.44
CA VAL A 23 -4.39 8.18 4.01
C VAL A 23 -3.30 7.11 3.85
N VAL A 24 -2.13 7.49 3.35
CA VAL A 24 -1.00 6.57 3.19
C VAL A 24 -0.46 6.14 4.56
N ALA A 25 -0.33 7.08 5.49
CA ALA A 25 0.10 6.78 6.87
C ALA A 25 -0.88 5.85 7.57
N GLU A 26 -2.19 6.08 7.40
CA GLU A 26 -3.25 5.21 7.91
C GLU A 26 -3.15 3.76 7.38
N ILE A 27 -2.77 3.60 6.11
CA ILE A 27 -2.56 2.29 5.49
C ILE A 27 -1.26 1.65 6.01
N LEU A 28 -0.13 2.36 5.97
CA LEU A 28 1.17 1.78 6.30
C LEU A 28 1.27 1.37 7.77
N HIS A 29 0.76 2.19 8.69
CA HIS A 29 0.82 1.91 10.12
C HIS A 29 -0.35 1.09 10.65
N GLY A 30 -1.52 1.14 9.98
CA GLY A 30 -2.76 0.63 10.54
C GLY A 30 -3.46 -0.46 9.72
N ALA A 31 -2.82 -1.02 8.68
CA ALA A 31 -3.41 -2.10 7.89
C ALA A 31 -3.15 -3.47 8.53
N ILE A 32 -4.22 -4.24 8.71
CA ILE A 32 -4.18 -5.65 9.12
C ILE A 32 -3.84 -6.56 7.93
N GLU A 33 -4.29 -6.21 6.71
CA GLU A 33 -3.99 -6.97 5.51
C GLU A 33 -2.57 -6.63 5.03
N ARG A 34 -1.65 -7.59 5.19
CA ARG A 34 -0.22 -7.43 4.96
C ARG A 34 0.28 -8.58 4.10
N TYR A 35 1.09 -8.26 3.10
CA TYR A 35 1.62 -9.25 2.16
C TYR A 35 3.07 -8.93 1.78
N PHE A 36 3.76 -9.91 1.21
CA PHE A 36 5.00 -9.75 0.47
C PHE A 36 4.75 -10.11 -1.00
N ASP A 37 5.03 -9.18 -1.92
CA ASP A 37 4.88 -9.37 -3.36
C ASP A 37 6.18 -9.91 -3.95
N VAL A 38 6.25 -11.24 -4.19
CA VAL A 38 7.47 -11.94 -4.61
C VAL A 38 7.98 -11.49 -5.97
N GLU A 39 7.11 -10.98 -6.85
CA GLU A 39 7.49 -10.51 -8.18
C GLU A 39 8.26 -9.19 -8.12
N THR A 40 7.98 -8.37 -7.10
CA THR A 40 8.59 -7.05 -6.94
C THR A 40 9.58 -6.95 -5.78
N GLY A 41 9.66 -7.99 -4.94
CA GLY A 41 10.48 -8.00 -3.72
C GLY A 41 10.03 -7.01 -2.65
N ARG A 42 8.76 -6.57 -2.67
CA ARG A 42 8.26 -5.48 -1.79
C ARG A 42 7.16 -5.94 -0.86
N PHE A 43 7.10 -5.30 0.30
CA PHE A 43 5.96 -5.46 1.19
C PHE A 43 4.75 -4.70 0.64
N VAL A 44 3.56 -5.20 0.96
CA VAL A 44 2.29 -4.60 0.59
C VAL A 44 1.40 -4.49 1.82
N ARG A 45 0.81 -3.31 2.02
CA ARG A 45 -0.31 -3.10 2.94
C ARG A 45 -1.58 -2.85 2.16
N VAL A 46 -2.69 -3.43 2.59
CA VAL A 46 -4.02 -3.19 2.00
C VAL A 46 -4.96 -2.72 3.09
N LYS A 47 -5.71 -1.65 2.82
CA LYS A 47 -6.74 -1.17 3.76
C LYS A 47 -7.90 -0.55 3.01
N ARG A 48 -9.09 -0.68 3.59
CA ARG A 48 -10.27 0.08 3.16
C ARG A 48 -10.27 1.41 3.91
N VAL A 49 -10.13 2.50 3.18
CA VAL A 49 -9.99 3.87 3.71
C VAL A 49 -11.03 4.79 3.08
N LYS A 50 -11.44 5.83 3.77
CA LYS A 50 -12.35 6.86 3.24
C LYS A 50 -11.53 8.03 2.71
N TYR A 51 -11.64 8.33 1.42
CA TYR A 51 -11.11 9.56 0.84
C TYR A 51 -12.00 10.01 -0.32
N LYS A 52 -12.09 11.33 -0.55
CA LYS A 52 -13.04 11.91 -1.53
C LYS A 52 -14.48 11.44 -1.31
N GLY A 53 -14.92 11.40 -0.05
CA GLY A 53 -16.28 11.03 0.34
C GLY A 53 -16.67 9.56 0.14
N ARG A 54 -15.77 8.69 -0.35
CA ARG A 54 -16.08 7.28 -0.64
C ARG A 54 -15.08 6.34 0.01
N TYR A 55 -15.54 5.16 0.40
CA TYR A 55 -14.65 4.08 0.84
C TYR A 55 -14.01 3.41 -0.37
N LYS A 56 -12.69 3.30 -0.35
CA LYS A 56 -11.93 2.57 -1.36
C LYS A 56 -10.93 1.66 -0.69
N ARG A 57 -10.71 0.49 -1.27
CA ARG A 57 -9.65 -0.43 -0.88
C ARG A 57 -8.39 -0.06 -1.64
N LEU A 58 -7.37 0.39 -0.92
CA LEU A 58 -6.09 0.79 -1.47
C LEU A 58 -5.02 -0.19 -1.04
N MET A 59 -4.08 -0.45 -1.93
CA MET A 59 -2.81 -1.11 -1.63
C MET A 59 -1.68 -0.08 -1.70
N VAL A 60 -0.72 -0.20 -0.79
CA VAL A 60 0.55 0.52 -0.82
C VAL A 60 1.66 -0.52 -0.83
N ALA A 61 2.49 -0.50 -1.87
CA ALA A 61 3.73 -1.27 -1.92
C ALA A 61 4.88 -0.41 -1.41
N TYR A 62 5.72 -0.98 -0.56
CA TYR A 62 6.78 -0.27 0.14
C TYR A 62 7.97 -1.16 0.44
N GLU A 63 9.11 -0.53 0.67
CA GLU A 63 10.33 -1.13 1.19
C GLU A 63 10.44 -0.81 2.68
N GLU A 64 11.01 -1.71 3.48
CA GLU A 64 11.05 -1.58 4.93
C GLU A 64 12.45 -1.85 5.45
N THR A 65 12.95 -0.94 6.30
CA THR A 65 14.15 -1.15 7.12
C THR A 65 13.73 -1.18 8.60
N GLU A 66 14.70 -1.25 9.52
CA GLU A 66 14.42 -1.22 10.95
C GLU A 66 13.61 0.02 11.38
N ASN A 67 13.96 1.19 10.84
CA ASN A 67 13.41 2.48 11.29
C ASN A 67 12.52 3.18 10.24
N GLU A 68 12.45 2.67 9.01
CA GLU A 68 11.83 3.36 7.89
C GLU A 68 10.94 2.47 7.02
N MET A 69 9.88 3.08 6.48
CA MET A 69 9.02 2.52 5.45
C MET A 69 9.01 3.46 4.25
N THR A 70 9.59 3.03 3.13
CA THR A 70 9.65 3.82 1.90
C THR A 70 8.52 3.40 0.96
N ALA A 71 7.51 4.25 0.83
CA ALA A 71 6.37 4.01 -0.05
C ALA A 71 6.77 4.15 -1.53
N VAL A 72 6.53 3.09 -2.30
CA VAL A 72 6.97 2.98 -3.71
C VAL A 72 5.81 3.18 -4.68
N THR A 73 4.66 2.52 -4.47
CA THR A 73 3.46 2.81 -5.28
C THR A 73 2.15 2.61 -4.50
N ILE A 74 1.09 3.26 -4.96
CA ILE A 74 -0.27 3.16 -4.42
C ILE A 74 -1.28 2.92 -5.54
N HIS A 75 -2.19 1.98 -5.31
CA HIS A 75 -3.26 1.63 -6.26
C HIS A 75 -4.55 1.29 -5.53
N SER A 76 -5.70 1.55 -6.17
CA SER A 76 -6.94 0.90 -5.77
C SER A 76 -6.91 -0.58 -6.17
N VAL A 77 -7.37 -1.45 -5.28
CA VAL A 77 -7.51 -2.89 -5.56
C VAL A 77 -8.85 -3.42 -5.10
N THR A 78 -9.39 -4.37 -5.85
CA THR A 78 -10.60 -5.11 -5.44
C THR A 78 -10.22 -6.32 -4.57
N LYS A 79 -11.18 -6.83 -3.79
CA LYS A 79 -10.98 -8.10 -3.06
C LYS A 79 -10.59 -9.24 -4.02
N ARG A 80 -11.23 -9.31 -5.19
CA ARG A 80 -10.93 -10.32 -6.22
C ARG A 80 -9.48 -10.24 -6.71
N GLN A 81 -8.95 -9.02 -6.93
CA GLN A 81 -7.56 -8.84 -7.33
C GLN A 81 -6.59 -9.29 -6.22
N VAL A 82 -6.87 -8.94 -4.97
CA VAL A 82 -6.06 -9.41 -3.83
C VAL A 82 -6.06 -10.94 -3.76
N GLN A 83 -7.24 -11.57 -3.78
CA GLN A 83 -7.37 -13.02 -3.73
C GLN A 83 -6.70 -13.71 -4.93
N SER A 84 -6.80 -13.15 -6.13
CA SER A 84 -6.10 -13.69 -7.30
C SER A 84 -4.59 -13.65 -7.15
N ARG A 85 -4.02 -12.60 -6.53
CA ARG A 85 -2.56 -12.49 -6.31
C ARG A 85 -2.08 -13.47 -5.25
N ILE A 86 -2.89 -13.68 -4.20
CA ILE A 86 -2.62 -14.70 -3.17
C ILE A 86 -2.70 -16.11 -3.77
N LYS A 87 -3.78 -16.42 -4.51
CA LYS A 87 -3.99 -17.74 -5.13
C LYS A 87 -2.86 -18.12 -6.10
N ARG A 88 -2.32 -17.13 -6.83
CA ARG A 88 -1.17 -17.31 -7.73
C ARG A 88 0.18 -17.29 -7.02
N GLN A 89 0.19 -17.29 -5.68
CA GLN A 89 1.39 -17.20 -4.85
C GLN A 89 2.27 -15.98 -5.11
N ARG A 90 1.75 -14.97 -5.82
CA ARG A 90 2.44 -13.69 -6.00
C ARG A 90 2.49 -12.91 -4.69
N TRP A 91 1.40 -12.90 -3.93
CA TRP A 91 1.31 -12.22 -2.64
C TRP A 91 1.27 -13.23 -1.50
N ILE A 92 2.32 -13.24 -0.67
CA ILE A 92 2.45 -14.11 0.49
C ILE A 92 1.99 -13.34 1.75
N PRO A 93 0.98 -13.80 2.50
CA PRO A 93 0.54 -13.16 3.75
C PRO A 93 1.65 -13.04 4.81
N ARG A 94 1.66 -11.94 5.59
CA ARG A 94 2.67 -11.63 6.63
C ARG A 94 2.06 -11.01 7.90
#